data_AF-A0A3L6RJF3-F1
#
_entry.id   AF-A0A3L6RJF3-F1
#
_cell.length_a   1.000
_cell.length_b   1.000
_cell.length_c   1.000
_cell.angle_alpha   90.00
_cell.angle_beta   90.00
_cell.angle_gamma   90.00
#
_symmetry.space_group_name_H-M   'P 1'
#
loop_
_entity.id
_entity.type
_entity.pdbx_description
1 polymer ?
#
loop_
_entity_poly.entity_id
_entity_poly.type
_entity_poly.pdbx_seq_one_letter_code
_entity_poly.pdbx_strand_id
1 'polypeptide(L)'
;MPPCANQLQLPTAPLHTLRRQAGRGIIPPRRRPRSAIVAAMASGAPSPVVLGCGGISVDYLATVASFPNPDDKIRSLELKVQGGGNTGNALTAAARLGLRPRIISKVANDAQGRNILSELQADGIDTSYMLVAENGNSPFTYIIVDQQTKTRTCIHTPGYPPLVSEELTKANLSSALDGADIVYFDVRLHDTALLVAEECRQVKEKSLF
;
A
#
# COMPACT_ATOMS: atom_id res chain seq x y z
N MET A 1 15.24 -55.81 -23.59
CA MET A 1 15.51 -55.34 -24.97
C MET A 1 14.52 -54.23 -25.30
N PRO A 2 14.84 -52.95 -25.07
CA PRO A 2 14.04 -51.83 -25.57
C PRO A 2 14.62 -51.29 -26.91
N PRO A 3 13.81 -50.74 -27.82
CA PRO A 3 14.28 -49.77 -28.79
C PRO A 3 13.85 -48.37 -28.32
N CYS A 4 14.79 -47.50 -27.96
CA CYS A 4 15.58 -46.61 -28.83
C CYS A 4 14.88 -45.26 -29.01
N ALA A 5 15.54 -44.24 -28.46
CA ALA A 5 15.09 -42.87 -28.31
C ALA A 5 15.12 -42.11 -29.64
N ASN A 6 14.12 -41.26 -29.87
CA ASN A 6 14.16 -40.25 -30.93
C ASN A 6 14.41 -38.87 -30.28
N GLN A 7 15.64 -38.39 -30.40
CA GLN A 7 16.05 -37.03 -30.06
C GLN A 7 15.56 -36.08 -31.16
N LEU A 8 14.71 -35.12 -30.79
CA LEU A 8 14.38 -33.96 -31.61
C LEU A 8 15.52 -32.94 -31.51
N GLN A 9 16.22 -32.76 -32.62
CA GLN A 9 17.35 -31.85 -32.77
C GLN A 9 16.83 -30.48 -33.23
N LEU A 10 16.98 -29.45 -32.39
CA LEU A 10 16.64 -28.07 -32.72
C LEU A 10 17.80 -27.40 -33.50
N PRO A 11 17.52 -26.64 -34.58
CA PRO A 11 18.56 -26.01 -35.38
C PRO A 11 19.16 -24.77 -34.67
N THR A 12 20.49 -24.74 -34.60
CA THR A 12 21.30 -23.60 -34.14
C THR A 12 21.48 -22.59 -35.27
N ALA A 13 20.94 -21.38 -35.12
CA ALA A 13 21.21 -20.24 -36.01
C ALA A 13 22.30 -19.32 -35.42
N PRO A 14 23.19 -18.75 -36.26
CA PRO A 14 24.35 -17.98 -35.79
C PRO A 14 24.02 -16.56 -35.31
N LEU A 15 24.78 -16.13 -34.30
CA LEU A 15 24.76 -14.81 -33.66
C LEU A 15 25.17 -13.71 -34.65
N HIS A 16 24.21 -12.88 -35.08
CA HIS A 16 24.50 -11.60 -35.71
C HIS A 16 24.64 -10.50 -34.66
N THR A 17 25.84 -9.93 -34.59
CA THR A 17 26.23 -8.75 -33.81
C THR A 17 25.48 -7.50 -34.28
N LEU A 18 24.53 -7.00 -33.49
CA LEU A 18 23.96 -5.66 -33.67
C LEU A 18 24.79 -4.62 -32.92
N ARG A 19 25.34 -3.72 -33.73
CA ARG A 19 26.23 -2.61 -33.41
C ARG A 19 25.50 -1.57 -32.54
N ARG A 20 26.17 -1.13 -31.46
CA ARG A 20 25.75 -0.01 -30.60
C ARG A 20 25.47 1.26 -31.42
N GLN A 21 24.33 1.88 -31.18
CA GLN A 21 24.14 3.33 -31.39
C GLN A 21 23.94 4.02 -30.04
N ALA A 22 24.70 5.09 -29.86
CA ALA A 22 24.73 5.94 -28.68
C ALA A 22 23.64 7.03 -28.73
N GLY A 23 23.20 7.46 -27.54
CA GLY A 23 22.77 8.84 -27.32
C GLY A 23 21.26 9.09 -27.16
N ARG A 24 20.75 8.93 -25.94
CA ARG A 24 19.82 9.90 -25.30
C ARG A 24 20.14 9.96 -23.81
N GLY A 25 20.50 11.16 -23.33
CA GLY A 25 20.93 11.39 -21.95
C GLY A 25 19.85 11.02 -20.94
N ILE A 26 20.19 10.10 -20.04
CA ILE A 26 19.39 9.81 -18.85
C ILE A 26 19.61 10.98 -17.89
N ILE A 27 18.61 11.83 -17.72
CA ILE A 27 18.59 12.84 -16.64
C ILE A 27 18.55 12.05 -15.33
N PRO A 28 19.57 12.15 -14.45
CA PRO A 28 19.51 11.43 -13.18
C PRO A 28 18.38 12.03 -12.33
N PRO A 29 17.59 11.21 -11.63
CA PRO A 29 16.62 11.73 -10.68
C PRO A 29 17.38 12.57 -9.65
N ARG A 30 16.95 13.82 -9.44
CA ARG A 30 17.49 14.69 -8.37
C ARG A 30 17.25 13.99 -7.04
N ARG A 31 18.27 13.27 -6.54
CA ARG A 31 18.30 12.76 -5.18
C ARG A 31 18.37 13.97 -4.25
N ARG A 32 17.24 14.36 -3.66
CA ARG A 32 17.31 15.18 -2.45
C ARG A 32 18.13 14.37 -1.43
N PRO A 33 19.22 14.92 -0.87
CA PRO A 33 20.05 14.18 0.05
C PRO A 33 19.21 13.83 1.28
N ARG A 34 19.38 12.60 1.79
CA ARG A 34 18.77 12.08 3.03
C ARG A 34 18.94 13.01 4.24
N SER A 35 19.86 13.97 4.17
CA SER A 35 20.15 14.95 5.20
C SER A 35 19.01 15.94 5.48
N ALA A 36 18.13 16.23 4.53
CA ALA A 36 17.10 17.27 4.72
C ALA A 36 16.03 16.88 5.75
N ILE A 37 15.63 15.60 5.80
CA ILE A 37 14.59 15.13 6.73
C ILE A 37 15.16 15.09 8.17
N VAL A 38 16.39 14.60 8.33
CA VAL A 38 17.07 14.57 9.64
C VAL A 38 17.38 15.99 10.13
N ALA A 39 17.75 16.91 9.23
CA ALA A 39 17.98 18.31 9.58
C ALA A 39 16.69 19.05 9.97
N ALA A 40 15.56 18.77 9.30
CA ALA A 40 14.26 19.36 9.64
C ALA A 40 13.72 18.86 10.99
N MET A 41 13.95 17.59 11.32
CA MET A 41 13.63 17.00 12.64
C MET A 41 14.40 17.69 13.79
N ALA A 42 15.58 18.24 13.51
CA ALA A 42 16.43 18.93 14.49
C ALA A 42 16.17 20.44 14.59
N SER A 43 15.42 21.05 13.67
CA SER A 43 15.35 22.51 13.53
C SER A 43 14.13 23.17 14.19
N GLY A 44 13.31 22.44 14.97
CA GLY A 44 12.11 22.98 15.61
C GLY A 44 11.00 23.41 14.64
N ALA A 45 11.14 23.11 13.35
CA ALA A 45 10.08 23.27 12.36
C ALA A 45 9.00 22.22 12.61
N PRO A 46 7.71 22.53 12.39
CA PRO A 46 6.64 21.55 12.55
C PRO A 46 6.85 20.37 11.59
N SER A 47 6.72 19.14 12.11
CA SER A 47 6.84 17.92 11.30
C SER A 47 5.90 17.96 10.09
N PRO A 48 6.38 17.56 8.89
CA PRO A 48 5.56 17.55 7.69
C PRO A 48 4.29 16.70 7.83
N VAL A 49 3.19 17.15 7.25
CA VAL A 49 1.93 16.41 7.19
C VAL A 49 1.88 15.57 5.92
N VAL A 50 1.52 14.29 6.08
CA VAL A 50 1.34 13.36 4.96
C VAL A 50 -0.13 12.95 4.91
N LEU A 51 -0.82 13.27 3.82
CA LEU A 51 -2.14 12.70 3.55
C LEU A 51 -1.97 11.42 2.73
N GLY A 52 -2.38 10.27 3.28
CA GLY A 52 -2.49 9.04 2.51
C GLY A 52 -3.92 8.80 2.03
N CYS A 53 -4.07 8.35 0.79
CA CYS A 53 -5.34 7.85 0.25
C CYS A 53 -5.09 6.48 -0.38
N GLY A 54 -5.74 5.44 0.14
CA GLY A 54 -5.59 4.09 -0.41
C GLY A 54 -5.94 2.97 0.55
N GLY A 55 -5.40 1.79 0.26
CA GLY A 55 -5.73 0.55 0.94
C GLY A 55 -5.21 0.45 2.37
N ILE A 56 -6.10 0.03 3.26
CA ILE A 56 -5.84 -0.51 4.60
C ILE A 56 -6.42 -1.93 4.65
N SER A 57 -5.96 -2.74 5.60
CA SER A 57 -6.40 -4.13 5.76
C SER A 57 -6.06 -4.64 7.16
N VAL A 58 -6.71 -5.70 7.62
CA VAL A 58 -6.13 -6.61 8.62
C VAL A 58 -5.50 -7.80 7.91
N ASP A 59 -4.28 -8.17 8.27
CA ASP A 59 -3.62 -9.34 7.73
C ASP A 59 -3.59 -10.46 8.79
N TYR A 60 -4.08 -11.63 8.41
CA TYR A 60 -4.06 -12.87 9.18
C TYR A 60 -2.92 -13.76 8.69
N LEU A 61 -1.78 -13.71 9.37
CA LEU A 61 -0.57 -14.43 8.99
C LEU A 61 -0.56 -15.79 9.68
N ALA A 62 -0.85 -16.85 8.94
CA ALA A 62 -0.74 -18.23 9.40
C ALA A 62 0.57 -18.84 8.89
N THR A 63 1.51 -19.11 9.80
CA THR A 63 2.74 -19.83 9.46
C THR A 63 2.48 -21.32 9.46
N VAL A 64 2.90 -22.04 8.42
CA VAL A 64 2.72 -23.49 8.26
C VAL A 64 4.06 -24.17 7.95
N ALA A 65 4.17 -25.46 8.27
CA ALA A 65 5.39 -26.23 7.98
C ALA A 65 5.63 -26.37 6.47
N SER A 66 4.56 -26.64 5.72
CA SER A 66 4.48 -26.70 4.26
C SER A 66 3.09 -26.26 3.81
N PHE A 67 2.93 -25.82 2.56
CA PHE A 67 1.59 -25.57 2.04
C PHE A 67 0.70 -26.83 2.09
N PRO A 68 -0.61 -26.67 2.38
CA PRO A 68 -1.56 -27.76 2.23
C PRO A 68 -1.79 -28.04 0.73
N ASN A 69 -2.09 -29.29 0.39
CA ASN A 69 -2.73 -29.58 -0.89
C ASN A 69 -4.20 -29.14 -0.84
N PRO A 70 -4.89 -29.05 -1.99
CA PRO A 70 -6.35 -28.95 -1.99
C PRO A 70 -6.98 -30.02 -1.10
N ASP A 71 -7.99 -29.63 -0.31
CA ASP A 71 -8.72 -30.46 0.66
C ASP A 71 -7.96 -30.93 1.91
N ASP A 72 -6.67 -30.57 2.08
CA ASP A 72 -5.94 -30.88 3.31
C ASP A 72 -6.41 -30.01 4.49
N LYS A 73 -6.45 -30.63 5.68
CA LYS A 73 -6.61 -29.92 6.96
C LYS A 73 -5.32 -30.03 7.78
N ILE A 74 -4.57 -28.93 7.84
CA ILE A 74 -3.31 -28.85 8.59
C ILE A 74 -3.43 -27.93 9.82
N ARG A 75 -2.47 -28.03 10.73
CA ARG A 75 -2.31 -27.10 11.86
C ARG A 75 -1.33 -26.00 11.48
N SER A 76 -1.64 -24.75 11.83
CA SER A 76 -0.65 -23.68 11.81
C SER A 76 0.38 -23.88 12.93
N LEU A 77 1.60 -23.41 12.67
CA LEU A 77 2.67 -23.30 13.64
C LEU A 77 2.52 -22.03 14.48
N GLU A 78 2.05 -20.95 13.85
CA GLU A 78 1.87 -19.64 14.47
C GLU A 78 0.75 -18.88 13.75
N LEU A 79 0.00 -18.05 14.48
CA LEU A 79 -0.93 -17.07 13.93
C LEU A 79 -0.54 -15.68 14.44
N LYS A 80 -0.40 -14.71 13.53
CA LYS A 80 -0.31 -13.28 13.85
C LYS A 80 -1.43 -12.53 13.16
N VAL A 81 -1.96 -11.53 13.85
CA VAL A 81 -2.93 -10.57 13.31
C VAL A 81 -2.28 -9.21 13.37
N GLN A 82 -2.19 -8.53 12.23
CA GLN A 82 -1.48 -7.25 12.10
C GLN A 82 -2.24 -6.31 11.16
N GLY A 83 -2.05 -5.01 11.32
CA GLY A 83 -2.45 -4.04 10.31
C GLY A 83 -1.70 -4.25 9.00
N GLY A 84 -2.38 -3.97 7.90
CA GLY A 84 -1.85 -4.11 6.55
C GLY A 84 -2.42 -3.06 5.60
N GLY A 85 -2.28 -3.35 4.30
CA GLY A 85 -2.58 -2.40 3.22
C GLY A 85 -1.41 -1.44 2.95
N ASN A 86 -1.22 -1.08 1.69
CA ASN A 86 -0.04 -0.31 1.27
C ASN A 86 -0.04 1.08 1.92
N THR A 87 -1.18 1.77 1.92
CA THR A 87 -1.32 3.08 2.56
C THR A 87 -1.21 2.98 4.07
N GLY A 88 -1.85 1.99 4.71
CA GLY A 88 -1.67 1.72 6.14
C GLY A 88 -0.20 1.58 6.53
N ASN A 89 0.52 0.68 5.86
CA ASN A 89 1.94 0.45 6.09
C ASN A 89 2.81 1.69 5.83
N ALA A 90 2.54 2.43 4.74
CA ALA A 90 3.30 3.63 4.41
C ALA A 90 3.12 4.75 5.45
N LEU A 91 1.90 4.94 5.95
CA LEU A 91 1.62 5.97 6.94
C LEU A 91 2.13 5.59 8.34
N THR A 92 2.04 4.33 8.74
CA THR A 92 2.68 3.83 9.96
C THR A 92 4.20 4.06 9.90
N ALA A 93 4.84 3.78 8.76
CA ALA A 93 6.25 4.08 8.59
C ALA A 93 6.53 5.59 8.65
N ALA A 94 5.69 6.42 8.05
CA ALA A 94 5.83 7.88 8.11
C ALA A 94 5.71 8.41 9.55
N ALA A 95 4.74 7.93 10.33
CA ALA A 95 4.59 8.29 11.74
C ALA A 95 5.86 7.96 12.54
N ARG A 96 6.40 6.74 12.37
CA ARG A 96 7.62 6.29 13.05
C ARG A 96 8.87 7.07 12.66
N LEU A 97 8.86 7.71 11.48
CA LEU A 97 9.91 8.63 11.03
C LEU A 97 9.68 10.09 11.52
N GLY A 98 8.67 10.32 12.36
CA GLY A 98 8.37 11.61 12.98
C GLY A 98 7.46 12.53 12.16
N LEU A 99 6.90 12.06 11.03
CA LEU A 99 5.93 12.84 10.26
C LEU A 99 4.55 12.79 10.93
N ARG A 100 3.62 13.62 10.45
CA ARG A 100 2.23 13.68 10.95
C ARG A 100 1.27 13.14 9.89
N PRO A 101 1.08 11.82 9.80
CA PRO A 101 0.20 11.23 8.81
C PRO A 101 -1.28 11.38 9.17
N ARG A 102 -2.10 11.52 8.13
CA ARG A 102 -3.56 11.42 8.17
C ARG A 102 -4.05 10.59 6.98
N ILE A 103 -5.21 9.99 7.08
CA ILE A 103 -5.65 8.98 6.09
C ILE A 103 -7.09 9.17 5.62
N ILE A 104 -7.28 9.06 4.29
CA ILE A 104 -8.57 8.84 3.64
C ILE A 104 -8.62 7.37 3.21
N SER A 105 -9.55 6.62 3.80
CA SER A 105 -9.90 5.26 3.40
C SER A 105 -11.26 4.89 4.00
N LYS A 106 -11.67 3.63 3.86
CA LYS A 106 -12.96 3.16 4.35
C LYS A 106 -12.86 1.79 5.02
N VAL A 107 -13.56 1.67 6.14
CA VAL A 107 -13.83 0.43 6.88
C VAL A 107 -15.34 0.24 7.03
N ALA A 108 -15.76 -0.93 7.51
CA ALA A 108 -17.10 -1.15 8.04
C ALA A 108 -17.11 -1.06 9.57
N ASN A 109 -18.28 -0.91 10.17
CA ASN A 109 -18.51 -0.96 11.62
C ASN A 109 -18.43 -2.40 12.17
N ASP A 110 -17.40 -3.14 11.77
CA ASP A 110 -17.13 -4.50 12.21
C ASP A 110 -15.92 -4.56 13.15
N ALA A 111 -15.61 -5.75 13.66
CA ALA A 111 -14.48 -5.93 14.58
C ALA A 111 -13.14 -5.56 13.91
N GLN A 112 -12.99 -5.86 12.63
CA GLN A 112 -11.77 -5.55 11.87
C GLN A 112 -11.60 -4.06 11.67
N GLY A 113 -12.68 -3.33 11.34
CA GLY A 113 -12.66 -1.88 11.18
C GLY A 113 -12.28 -1.17 12.47
N ARG A 114 -12.84 -1.60 13.59
CA ARG A 114 -12.45 -1.09 14.93
C ARG A 114 -10.97 -1.37 15.23
N ASN A 115 -10.48 -2.56 14.92
CA ASN A 115 -9.07 -2.91 15.12
C ASN A 115 -8.15 -2.04 14.26
N ILE A 116 -8.47 -1.88 12.96
CA ILE A 116 -7.68 -1.03 12.04
C ILE A 116 -7.63 0.40 12.55
N LEU A 117 -8.79 0.99 12.91
CA LEU A 117 -8.84 2.36 13.42
C LEU A 117 -8.02 2.52 14.70
N SER A 118 -8.16 1.59 15.65
CA SER A 118 -7.39 1.62 16.90
C SER A 118 -5.89 1.48 16.67
N GLU A 119 -5.44 0.63 15.75
CA GLU A 119 -4.02 0.44 15.45
C GLU A 119 -3.42 1.67 14.78
N LEU A 120 -4.10 2.24 13.77
CA LEU A 120 -3.67 3.47 13.11
C LEU A 120 -3.54 4.64 14.11
N GLN A 121 -4.53 4.79 14.99
CA GLN A 121 -4.52 5.82 16.04
C GLN A 121 -3.38 5.60 17.03
N ALA A 122 -3.11 4.35 17.42
CA ALA A 122 -2.00 4.02 18.31
C ALA A 122 -0.63 4.32 17.69
N ASP A 123 -0.49 4.19 16.37
CA ASP A 123 0.69 4.62 15.61
C ASP A 123 0.74 6.16 15.39
N GLY A 124 -0.24 6.92 15.89
CA GLY A 124 -0.27 8.39 15.77
C GLY A 124 -0.77 8.92 14.42
N ILE A 125 -1.50 8.09 13.66
CA ILE A 125 -2.12 8.47 12.40
C ILE A 125 -3.48 9.10 12.67
N ASP A 126 -3.72 10.29 12.12
CA ASP A 126 -5.02 10.95 12.20
C ASP A 126 -6.05 10.25 11.29
N THR A 127 -7.04 9.61 11.92
CA THR A 127 -8.12 8.88 11.27
C THR A 127 -9.41 9.68 11.12
N SER A 128 -9.39 11.00 11.35
CA SER A 128 -10.61 11.85 11.30
C SER A 128 -11.26 11.90 9.91
N TYR A 129 -10.53 11.48 8.87
CA TYR A 129 -11.00 11.43 7.47
C TYR A 129 -11.30 9.99 6.99
N MET A 130 -11.34 9.02 7.91
CA MET A 130 -11.78 7.66 7.62
C MET A 130 -13.30 7.60 7.52
N LEU A 131 -13.79 6.89 6.51
CA LEU A 131 -15.21 6.55 6.40
C LEU A 131 -15.49 5.23 7.09
N VAL A 132 -16.64 5.15 7.75
CA VAL A 132 -17.13 3.94 8.41
C VAL A 132 -18.51 3.62 7.85
N ALA A 133 -18.61 2.53 7.08
CA ALA A 133 -19.89 2.01 6.65
C ALA A 133 -20.61 1.32 7.81
N GLU A 134 -21.90 1.57 7.99
CA GLU A 134 -22.68 0.96 9.07
C GLU A 134 -22.76 -0.58 8.95
N ASN A 135 -22.78 -1.08 7.71
CA ASN A 135 -22.90 -2.50 7.40
C ASN A 135 -21.78 -2.96 6.47
N GLY A 136 -21.59 -4.28 6.40
CA GLY A 136 -20.63 -4.93 5.50
C GLY A 136 -19.40 -5.44 6.23
N ASN A 137 -18.24 -5.42 5.57
CA ASN A 137 -16.99 -5.91 6.11
C ASN A 137 -15.83 -4.98 5.79
N SER A 138 -14.89 -4.86 6.73
CA SER A 138 -13.60 -4.23 6.47
C SER A 138 -12.70 -5.15 5.64
N PRO A 139 -11.72 -4.60 4.91
CA PRO A 139 -10.76 -5.39 4.15
C PRO A 139 -9.87 -6.23 5.06
N PHE A 140 -9.63 -7.49 4.67
CA PHE A 140 -8.65 -8.34 5.33
C PHE A 140 -7.99 -9.33 4.36
N THR A 141 -6.84 -9.87 4.74
CA THR A 141 -6.10 -10.84 3.93
C THR A 141 -5.66 -12.03 4.76
N TYR A 142 -5.97 -13.25 4.31
CA TYR A 142 -5.29 -14.44 4.81
C TYR A 142 -3.93 -14.57 4.13
N ILE A 143 -2.87 -14.70 4.91
CA ILE A 143 -1.51 -14.86 4.42
C ILE A 143 -0.97 -16.17 4.98
N ILE A 144 -0.84 -17.17 4.12
CA ILE A 144 -0.22 -18.44 4.49
C ILE A 144 1.28 -18.33 4.20
N VAL A 145 2.09 -18.43 5.25
CA VAL A 145 3.55 -18.36 5.16
C VAL A 145 4.13 -19.76 5.27
N ASP A 146 4.79 -20.22 4.22
CA ASP A 146 5.35 -21.56 4.14
C ASP A 146 6.83 -21.57 4.56
N GLN A 147 7.15 -22.32 5.62
CA GLN A 147 8.52 -22.49 6.08
C GLN A 147 9.39 -23.38 5.19
N GLN A 148 8.82 -24.31 4.43
CA GLN A 148 9.57 -25.21 3.56
C GLN A 148 10.07 -24.46 2.33
N THR A 149 9.17 -23.78 1.61
CA THR A 149 9.53 -23.07 0.37
C THR A 149 9.96 -21.62 0.58
N LYS A 150 9.76 -21.06 1.78
CA LYS A 150 10.02 -19.64 2.11
C LYS A 150 9.24 -18.67 1.22
N THR A 151 8.03 -19.06 0.83
CA THR A 151 7.11 -18.23 0.04
C THR A 151 5.81 -17.97 0.81
N ARG A 152 4.90 -17.21 0.20
CA ARG A 152 3.59 -16.92 0.78
C ARG A 152 2.49 -16.98 -0.28
N THR A 153 1.30 -17.34 0.18
CA THR A 153 0.06 -17.23 -0.60
C THR A 153 -0.91 -16.31 0.12
N CYS A 154 -1.48 -15.35 -0.59
CA CYS A 154 -2.40 -14.35 -0.05
C CYS A 154 -3.79 -14.55 -0.63
N ILE A 155 -4.81 -14.63 0.23
CA ILE A 155 -6.23 -14.64 -0.16
C ILE A 155 -6.85 -13.38 0.42
N HIS A 156 -7.20 -12.45 -0.44
CA HIS A 156 -7.67 -11.13 -0.03
C HIS A 156 -9.20 -11.01 -0.14
N THR A 157 -9.83 -10.53 0.94
CA THR A 157 -11.23 -10.14 0.96
C THR A 157 -11.33 -8.62 0.90
N PRO A 158 -11.92 -8.04 -0.15
CA PRO A 158 -12.10 -6.61 -0.25
C PRO A 158 -13.08 -6.09 0.81
N GLY A 159 -12.91 -4.83 1.21
CA GLY A 159 -13.91 -4.14 2.02
C GLY A 159 -15.20 -3.92 1.23
N TYR A 160 -16.34 -4.04 1.90
CA TYR A 160 -17.66 -3.80 1.34
C TYR A 160 -18.53 -3.03 2.35
N PRO A 161 -19.32 -2.03 1.92
CA PRO A 161 -19.32 -1.43 0.59
C PRO A 161 -17.97 -0.76 0.27
N PRO A 162 -17.57 -0.70 -1.01
CA PRO A 162 -16.35 0.01 -1.40
C PRO A 162 -16.47 1.49 -1.04
N LEU A 163 -15.33 2.17 -0.93
CA LEU A 163 -15.31 3.63 -0.93
C LEU A 163 -15.67 4.10 -2.34
N VAL A 164 -16.69 4.94 -2.44
CA VAL A 164 -16.99 5.65 -3.69
C VAL A 164 -16.62 7.12 -3.53
N SER A 165 -16.09 7.73 -4.58
CA SER A 165 -15.57 9.10 -4.57
C SER A 165 -16.60 10.12 -4.09
N GLU A 166 -17.87 9.89 -4.38
CA GLU A 166 -18.98 10.80 -4.10
C GLU A 166 -19.31 10.88 -2.61
N GLU A 167 -18.85 9.92 -1.79
CA GLU A 167 -18.96 9.98 -0.34
C GLU A 167 -18.05 11.05 0.28
N LEU A 168 -17.04 11.53 -0.47
CA LEU A 168 -16.16 12.59 -0.03
C LEU A 168 -16.70 13.96 -0.43
N THR A 169 -17.19 14.71 0.55
CA THR A 169 -17.61 16.09 0.30
C THR A 169 -16.40 16.99 0.03
N LYS A 170 -16.61 18.09 -0.71
CA LYS A 170 -15.58 19.12 -0.92
C LYS A 170 -15.00 19.66 0.39
N ALA A 171 -15.84 19.79 1.42
CA ALA A 171 -15.40 20.25 2.74
C ALA A 171 -14.46 19.23 3.40
N ASN A 172 -14.79 17.94 3.34
CA ASN A 172 -13.92 16.89 3.87
C ASN A 172 -12.57 16.83 3.14
N LEU A 173 -12.59 16.91 1.80
CA LEU A 173 -11.36 16.93 1.00
C LEU A 173 -10.51 18.15 1.28
N SER A 174 -11.10 19.35 1.31
CA SER A 174 -10.39 20.58 1.61
C SER A 174 -9.77 20.54 3.00
N SER A 175 -10.49 20.05 4.01
CA SER A 175 -9.95 19.88 5.37
C SER A 175 -8.82 18.83 5.41
N ALA A 176 -8.98 17.70 4.72
CA ALA A 176 -7.96 16.66 4.64
C ALA A 176 -6.71 17.11 3.86
N LEU A 177 -6.81 18.15 3.02
CA LEU A 177 -5.69 18.71 2.27
C LEU A 177 -5.06 19.91 2.96
N ASP A 178 -5.77 20.60 3.84
CA ASP A 178 -5.29 21.79 4.53
C ASP A 178 -4.02 21.50 5.34
N GLY A 179 -2.93 22.21 5.00
CA GLY A 179 -1.61 22.00 5.60
C GLY A 179 -0.91 20.68 5.23
N ALA A 180 -1.37 19.91 4.23
CA ALA A 180 -0.64 18.73 3.74
C ALA A 180 0.58 19.15 2.91
N ASP A 181 1.76 18.65 3.29
CA ASP A 181 3.00 18.84 2.52
C ASP A 181 3.17 17.78 1.43
N ILE A 182 2.67 16.57 1.70
CA ILE A 182 2.83 15.39 0.86
C ILE A 182 1.48 14.67 0.77
N VAL A 183 1.15 14.22 -0.44
CA VAL A 183 0.03 13.29 -0.65
C VAL A 183 0.57 11.98 -1.22
N TYR A 184 0.20 10.86 -0.59
CA TYR A 184 0.57 9.51 -0.97
C TYR A 184 -0.65 8.74 -1.45
N PHE A 185 -0.50 8.06 -2.58
CA PHE A 185 -1.53 7.21 -3.16
C PHE A 185 -0.99 5.80 -3.35
N ASP A 186 -1.85 4.81 -3.14
CA ASP A 186 -1.66 3.47 -3.69
C ASP A 186 -2.63 3.23 -4.85
N VAL A 187 -2.61 2.02 -5.41
CA VAL A 187 -3.45 1.65 -6.57
C VAL A 187 -4.83 1.14 -6.19
N ARG A 188 -5.19 1.07 -4.90
CA ARG A 188 -6.40 0.38 -4.46
C ARG A 188 -7.65 1.24 -4.58
N LEU A 189 -7.55 2.54 -4.28
CA LEU A 189 -8.66 3.50 -4.31
C LEU A 189 -8.42 4.53 -5.43
N HIS A 190 -8.28 4.06 -6.67
CA HIS A 190 -7.80 4.90 -7.79
C HIS A 190 -8.77 6.04 -8.14
N ASP A 191 -10.08 5.82 -8.15
CA ASP A 191 -11.06 6.89 -8.42
C ASP A 191 -11.00 7.99 -7.34
N THR A 192 -10.91 7.58 -6.07
CA THR A 192 -10.71 8.50 -4.96
C THR A 192 -9.37 9.22 -5.04
N ALA A 193 -8.30 8.51 -5.41
CA ALA A 193 -6.97 9.09 -5.57
C ALA A 193 -6.95 10.17 -6.66
N LEU A 194 -7.66 9.96 -7.77
CA LEU A 194 -7.83 10.96 -8.82
C LEU A 194 -8.55 12.20 -8.30
N LEU A 195 -9.68 12.02 -7.60
CA LEU A 195 -10.43 13.12 -7.00
C LEU A 195 -9.57 13.95 -6.02
N VAL A 196 -8.81 13.27 -5.13
CA VAL A 196 -7.91 13.94 -4.19
C VAL A 196 -6.80 14.69 -4.95
N ALA A 197 -6.22 14.09 -5.99
CA ALA A 197 -5.16 14.72 -6.78
C ALA A 197 -5.66 15.95 -7.56
N GLU A 198 -6.88 15.92 -8.09
CA GLU A 198 -7.52 17.07 -8.73
C GLU A 198 -7.74 18.22 -7.76
N GLU A 199 -8.24 17.92 -6.55
CA GLU A 199 -8.46 18.94 -5.51
C GLU A 199 -7.12 19.54 -5.04
N CYS A 200 -6.06 18.72 -4.90
CA CYS A 200 -4.71 19.21 -4.59
C CYS A 200 -4.23 20.28 -5.58
N ARG A 201 -4.50 20.08 -6.88
CA ARG A 201 -4.08 21.01 -7.93
C ARG A 201 -4.80 22.35 -7.77
N GLN A 202 -6.11 22.32 -7.51
CA GLN A 202 -6.92 23.53 -7.34
C GLN A 202 -6.51 24.33 -6.10
N VAL A 203 -6.19 23.67 -4.99
CA VAL A 203 -5.73 24.34 -3.76
C VAL A 203 -4.40 25.05 -4.01
N LYS A 204 -3.44 24.39 -4.65
CA LYS A 204 -2.15 25.02 -5.00
C LYS A 204 -2.31 26.21 -5.93
N GLU A 205 -3.18 26.11 -6.93
CA GLU A 205 -3.46 27.23 -7.84
C GLU A 205 -4.05 28.44 -7.10
N LYS A 206 -4.86 28.24 -6.05
CA LYS A 206 -5.43 29.34 -5.24
C LYS A 206 -4.44 29.94 -4.24
N SER A 207 -3.49 29.17 -3.71
CA SER A 207 -2.48 29.66 -2.77
C SER A 207 -1.31 30.41 -3.42
N LEU A 208 -1.24 30.43 -4.75
CA LEU A 208 -0.20 31.10 -5.55
C LEU A 208 -0.58 32.52 -6.00
N PHE A 209 -1.72 33.05 -5.54
CA PHE A 209 -2.17 34.42 -5.77
C PHE A 209 -2.30 35.20 -4.46
#